data_AF-A0A849W5P4-F1
#
_entry.id   AF-A0A849W5P4-F1
#
_cell.length_a   1.000
_cell.length_b   1.000
_cell.length_c   1.000
_cell.angle_alpha   90.00
_cell.angle_beta   90.00
_cell.angle_gamma   90.00
#
_symmetry.space_group_name_H-M   'P 1'
#
loop_
_entity.id
_entity.type
_entity.pdbx_description
1 polymer ?
#
loop_
_entity_poly.entity_id
_entity_poly.type
_entity_poly.pdbx_seq_one_letter_code
_entity_poly.pdbx_strand_id
1 'polypeptide(L)'
;DSIWQSEKSQKEQRKAQSLKSRNGSYIEFISSVDYDLITKSLEDTRQGIRLLNIRTINKEVRAVVYIPAGKENCFLKKIKDFETQNTKDGNPKNAKLISSIEDVSIALVESLWTDPPSMLPEQKTAIWIEAWLRVSDNEESQKEEIESFWSTLQSIGIEAKPNYLAFPERAIVLIYASREQLVQLLISSDMLAEFRVGQEASGFWTNESSIDQAQWVNDLLSRLNIQSSNVKVCILDSGVNNGHQLIQPVLNNQNCLTVEPSWGTDDHASGSGHGWNR
;
A
#
# COMPACT_ATOMS: atom_id res chain seq x y z
N ASP A 1 25.57 9.94 6.48
CA ASP A 1 25.52 11.24 7.18
C ASP A 1 24.92 12.39 6.38
N SER A 2 25.26 12.56 5.09
CA SER A 2 24.70 13.64 4.25
C SER A 2 23.16 13.64 4.17
N ILE A 3 22.54 12.47 3.96
CA ILE A 3 21.08 12.29 3.89
C ILE A 3 20.36 12.80 5.15
N TRP A 4 20.91 12.49 6.32
CA TRP A 4 20.32 12.90 7.60
C TRP A 4 20.46 14.40 7.85
N GLN A 5 21.55 15.02 7.37
CA GLN A 5 21.75 16.46 7.45
C GLN A 5 20.78 17.22 6.54
N SER A 6 20.54 16.75 5.31
CA SER A 6 19.57 17.37 4.41
C SER A 6 18.14 17.27 4.94
N GLU A 7 17.73 16.12 5.48
CA GLU A 7 16.42 15.95 6.13
C GLU A 7 16.24 16.90 7.31
N LYS A 8 17.27 17.05 8.15
CA LYS A 8 17.23 17.96 9.30
C LYS A 8 17.07 19.42 8.87
N SER A 9 17.84 19.85 7.87
CA SER A 9 17.75 21.22 7.34
C SER A 9 16.36 21.53 6.76
N GLN A 10 15.78 20.60 6.00
CA GLN A 10 14.44 20.77 5.44
C GLN A 10 13.36 20.87 6.52
N LYS A 11 13.47 20.08 7.59
CA LYS A 11 12.56 20.15 8.76
C LYS A 11 12.68 21.49 9.51
N GLU A 12 13.90 21.98 9.71
CA GLU A 12 14.16 23.27 10.38
C GLU A 12 13.55 24.44 9.60
N GLN A 13 13.68 24.46 8.27
CA GLN A 13 13.06 25.48 7.42
C GLN A 13 11.52 25.48 7.51
N ARG A 14 10.88 24.31 7.46
CA ARG A 14 9.41 24.22 7.57
C ARG A 14 8.90 24.58 8.96
N LYS A 15 9.65 24.23 10.01
CA LYS A 15 9.32 24.62 11.39
C LYS A 15 9.35 26.14 11.56
N ALA A 16 10.31 26.83 10.95
CA ALA A 16 10.36 28.30 10.93
C ALA A 16 9.16 28.94 10.22
N GLN A 17 8.55 28.22 9.26
CA GLN A 17 7.34 28.63 8.53
C GLN A 17 6.03 28.11 9.15
N SER A 18 6.08 27.46 10.32
CA SER A 18 4.92 26.81 10.97
C SER A 18 4.18 25.80 10.08
N LEU A 19 4.88 25.18 9.12
CA LEU A 19 4.31 24.15 8.25
C LEU A 19 4.40 22.78 8.92
N LYS A 20 3.35 21.96 8.77
CA LYS A 20 3.37 20.56 9.22
C LYS A 20 4.50 19.81 8.51
N SER A 21 5.30 19.09 9.28
CA SER A 21 6.45 18.34 8.81
C SER A 21 6.44 16.96 9.45
N ARG A 22 6.80 15.95 8.67
CA ARG A 22 6.92 14.56 9.08
C ARG A 22 7.96 14.41 10.21
N ASN A 23 7.71 13.52 11.16
CA ASN A 23 8.58 13.19 12.30
C ASN A 23 9.50 11.98 12.02
N GLY A 24 9.62 11.53 10.78
CA GLY A 24 10.63 10.55 10.34
C GLY A 24 11.21 10.87 8.97
N SER A 25 11.83 9.88 8.34
CA SER A 25 12.40 9.99 7.01
C SER A 25 12.08 8.75 6.19
N TYR A 26 11.85 8.95 4.90
CA TYR A 26 11.65 7.89 3.93
C TYR A 26 12.96 7.67 3.18
N ILE A 27 13.52 6.48 3.28
CA ILE A 27 14.80 6.12 2.67
C ILE A 27 14.57 5.02 1.64
N GLU A 28 15.09 5.20 0.43
CA GLU A 28 15.12 4.20 -0.62
C GLU A 28 16.47 3.48 -0.60
N PHE A 29 16.42 2.15 -0.46
CA PHE A 29 17.57 1.25 -0.60
C PHE A 29 17.50 0.56 -1.95
N ILE A 30 18.62 0.50 -2.67
CA ILE A 30 18.70 -0.01 -4.04
C ILE A 30 19.73 -1.14 -4.08
N SER A 31 19.41 -2.27 -4.69
CA SER A 31 20.38 -3.33 -4.97
C SER A 31 21.10 -3.12 -6.30
N SER A 32 22.23 -3.80 -6.47
CA SER A 32 22.91 -3.86 -7.75
C SER A 32 22.05 -4.60 -8.79
N VAL A 33 22.22 -4.27 -10.07
CA VAL A 33 21.51 -4.91 -11.19
C VAL A 33 21.70 -6.43 -11.16
N ASP A 34 20.60 -7.18 -11.30
CA ASP A 34 20.57 -8.66 -11.26
C ASP A 34 20.92 -9.28 -9.89
N TYR A 35 20.95 -8.48 -8.81
CA TYR A 35 21.12 -8.96 -7.43
C TYR A 35 19.90 -8.68 -6.55
N ASP A 36 19.66 -9.58 -5.59
CA ASP A 36 18.61 -9.45 -4.58
C ASP A 36 18.98 -8.42 -3.50
N LEU A 37 17.96 -7.72 -2.97
CA LEU A 37 18.06 -6.88 -1.78
C LEU A 37 17.62 -7.66 -0.54
N ILE A 38 18.41 -7.64 0.54
CA ILE A 38 18.02 -8.29 1.81
C ILE A 38 17.03 -7.39 2.57
N THR A 39 15.75 -7.48 2.22
CA THR A 39 14.70 -6.58 2.74
C THR A 39 14.27 -6.88 4.17
N LYS A 40 14.29 -8.15 4.61
CA LYS A 40 13.89 -8.54 5.98
C LYS A 40 14.68 -7.84 7.08
N SER A 41 15.95 -7.50 6.82
CA SER A 41 16.82 -6.83 7.78
C SER A 41 16.72 -5.29 7.72
N LEU A 42 15.92 -4.75 6.79
CA LEU A 42 15.60 -3.32 6.71
C LEU A 42 14.45 -2.92 7.63
N GLU A 43 13.65 -3.88 8.12
CA GLU A 43 12.58 -3.60 9.06
C GLU A 43 12.99 -3.86 10.52
N ASP A 44 12.51 -3.02 11.44
CA ASP A 44 12.58 -3.26 12.88
C ASP A 44 11.31 -2.71 13.53
N THR A 45 10.31 -3.58 13.67
CA THR A 45 8.98 -3.16 14.08
C THR A 45 8.94 -2.57 15.48
N ARG A 46 9.81 -3.05 16.37
CA ARG A 46 9.96 -2.60 17.77
C ARG A 46 10.47 -1.17 17.87
N GLN A 47 11.20 -0.72 16.86
CA GLN A 47 11.75 0.64 16.80
C GLN A 47 10.94 1.57 15.91
N GLY A 48 9.81 1.12 15.37
CA GLY A 48 8.99 1.92 14.45
C GLY A 48 9.56 2.00 13.03
N ILE A 49 10.66 1.30 12.74
CA ILE A 49 11.23 1.22 11.40
C ILE A 49 10.36 0.25 10.60
N ARG A 50 9.88 0.67 9.44
CA ARG A 50 8.87 -0.06 8.67
C ARG A 50 9.24 -0.11 7.19
N LEU A 51 9.21 -1.31 6.63
CA LEU A 51 9.31 -1.49 5.19
C LEU A 51 7.95 -1.13 4.59
N LEU A 52 7.95 -0.20 3.65
CA LEU A 52 6.72 0.36 3.09
C LEU A 52 6.31 -0.35 1.81
N ASN A 53 7.25 -0.42 0.86
CA ASN A 53 7.07 -1.08 -0.42
C ASN A 53 8.40 -1.65 -0.93
N ILE A 54 8.29 -2.61 -1.86
CA ILE A 54 9.40 -3.16 -2.63
C ILE A 54 8.98 -3.17 -4.09
N ARG A 55 9.89 -2.80 -4.97
CA ARG A 55 9.68 -2.77 -6.42
C ARG A 55 10.92 -3.20 -7.16
N THR A 56 10.73 -3.65 -8.39
CA THR A 56 11.84 -4.00 -9.28
C THR A 56 11.80 -3.10 -10.50
N ILE A 57 12.87 -2.34 -10.72
CA ILE A 57 13.02 -1.42 -11.86
C ILE A 57 14.31 -1.78 -12.57
N ASN A 58 14.25 -2.11 -13.87
CA ASN A 58 15.43 -2.45 -14.67
C ASN A 58 16.34 -3.51 -14.02
N LYS A 59 15.75 -4.53 -13.38
CA LYS A 59 16.43 -5.61 -12.63
C LYS A 59 17.17 -5.17 -11.35
N GLU A 60 16.95 -3.95 -10.90
CA GLU A 60 17.33 -3.49 -9.56
C GLU A 60 16.13 -3.66 -8.62
N VAL A 61 16.36 -4.15 -7.41
CA VAL A 61 15.35 -4.19 -6.35
C VAL A 61 15.47 -2.93 -5.52
N ARG A 62 14.37 -2.20 -5.37
CA ARG A 62 14.28 -0.98 -4.57
C ARG A 62 13.31 -1.18 -3.43
N ALA A 63 13.71 -0.81 -2.22
CA ALA A 63 12.88 -0.90 -1.02
C ALA A 63 12.80 0.46 -0.34
N VAL A 64 11.57 0.93 -0.07
CA VAL A 64 11.35 2.16 0.69
C VAL A 64 11.08 1.82 2.14
N VAL A 65 11.80 2.48 3.04
CA VAL A 65 11.71 2.25 4.48
C VAL A 65 11.43 3.58 5.18
N TYR A 66 10.44 3.59 6.06
CA TYR A 66 10.23 4.69 6.98
C TYR A 66 11.07 4.49 8.25
N ILE A 67 11.81 5.53 8.63
CA ILE A 67 12.67 5.56 9.82
C ILE A 67 12.21 6.71 10.71
N PRO A 68 11.70 6.45 11.92
CA PRO A 68 11.34 7.50 12.87
C PRO A 68 12.54 8.37 13.26
N ALA A 69 12.31 9.65 13.58
CA ALA A 69 13.36 10.53 14.07
C ALA A 69 14.04 9.96 15.32
N GLY A 70 15.37 10.02 15.34
CA GLY A 70 16.20 9.48 16.42
C GLY A 70 16.53 7.99 16.28
N LYS A 71 15.96 7.29 15.28
CA LYS A 71 16.22 5.87 14.99
C LYS A 71 17.18 5.63 13.83
N GLU A 72 17.73 6.70 13.26
CA GLU A 72 18.74 6.66 12.19
C GLU A 72 20.00 5.90 12.63
N ASN A 73 20.36 6.05 13.91
CA ASN A 73 21.49 5.39 14.54
C ASN A 73 21.43 3.86 14.46
N CYS A 74 20.25 3.26 14.31
CA CYS A 74 20.11 1.82 14.15
C CYS A 74 20.76 1.33 12.86
N PHE A 75 20.60 2.07 11.76
CA PHE A 75 21.25 1.77 10.49
C PHE A 75 22.73 2.14 10.49
N LEU A 76 23.09 3.30 11.05
CA LEU A 76 24.50 3.70 11.18
C LEU A 76 25.30 2.68 12.00
N LYS A 77 24.68 2.11 13.05
CA LYS A 77 25.29 1.02 13.83
C LYS A 77 25.47 -0.24 12.99
N LYS A 78 24.50 -0.61 12.14
CA LYS A 78 24.64 -1.78 11.26
C LYS A 78 25.82 -1.64 10.29
N ILE A 79 26.02 -0.45 9.75
CA ILE A 79 27.17 -0.11 8.88
C ILE A 79 28.48 -0.16 9.67
N LYS A 80 28.53 0.50 10.84
CA LYS A 80 29.73 0.48 11.69
C LYS A 80 30.11 -0.92 12.17
N ASP A 81 29.13 -1.73 12.55
CA ASP A 81 29.36 -3.11 12.97
C ASP A 81 29.91 -3.96 11.81
N PHE A 82 29.50 -3.69 10.56
CA PHE A 82 30.08 -4.32 9.37
C PHE A 82 31.55 -3.96 9.17
N GLU A 83 31.94 -2.71 9.40
CA GLU A 83 33.34 -2.27 9.25
C GLU A 83 34.25 -2.76 10.39
N THR A 84 33.72 -2.90 11.61
CA THR A 84 34.54 -3.03 12.82
C THR A 84 34.43 -4.36 13.55
N GLN A 85 33.43 -5.20 13.25
CA GLN A 85 33.16 -6.43 14.01
C GLN A 85 32.93 -7.62 13.09
N ASN A 86 33.49 -8.76 13.49
CA ASN A 86 33.22 -10.04 12.87
C ASN A 86 32.22 -10.87 13.70
N THR A 87 31.51 -11.75 13.01
CA THR A 87 30.71 -12.84 13.56
C THR A 87 31.63 -13.93 14.11
N LYS A 88 31.07 -14.90 14.86
CA LYS A 88 31.83 -16.04 15.40
C LYS A 88 32.51 -16.86 14.30
N ASP A 89 31.93 -16.86 13.10
CA ASP A 89 32.43 -17.58 11.93
C ASP A 89 33.48 -16.77 11.13
N GLY A 90 33.92 -15.61 11.64
CA GLY A 90 34.97 -14.77 11.04
C GLY A 90 34.49 -13.79 9.98
N ASN A 91 33.22 -13.87 9.54
CA ASN A 91 32.66 -12.94 8.54
C ASN A 91 32.26 -11.60 9.19
N PRO A 92 32.38 -10.45 8.50
CA PRO A 92 31.89 -9.17 9.00
C PRO A 92 30.41 -9.22 9.40
N LYS A 93 30.04 -8.55 10.51
CA LYS A 93 28.63 -8.48 10.95
C LYS A 93 27.79 -7.75 9.91
N ASN A 94 26.52 -8.14 9.76
CA ASN A 94 25.60 -7.57 8.75
C ASN A 94 26.07 -7.67 7.29
N ALA A 95 27.12 -8.45 6.99
CA ALA A 95 27.69 -8.54 5.64
C ALA A 95 26.64 -8.78 4.56
N LYS A 96 25.74 -9.75 4.76
CA LYS A 96 24.66 -10.06 3.82
C LYS A 96 23.77 -8.86 3.48
N LEU A 97 23.44 -8.04 4.48
CA LEU A 97 22.59 -6.86 4.27
C LEU A 97 23.38 -5.77 3.56
N ILE A 98 24.54 -5.39 4.09
CA ILE A 98 25.32 -4.27 3.57
C ILE A 98 25.82 -4.57 2.16
N SER A 99 26.23 -5.81 1.87
CA SER A 99 26.66 -6.20 0.51
C SER A 99 25.51 -6.31 -0.49
N SER A 100 24.26 -6.33 -0.04
CA SER A 100 23.09 -6.33 -0.94
C SER A 100 22.62 -4.94 -1.34
N ILE A 101 23.16 -3.90 -0.68
CA ILE A 101 22.81 -2.51 -0.91
C ILE A 101 23.91 -1.88 -1.77
N GLU A 102 23.54 -1.46 -2.98
CA GLU A 102 24.40 -0.68 -3.86
C GLU A 102 24.33 0.81 -3.52
N ASP A 103 23.11 1.32 -3.31
CA ASP A 103 22.87 2.73 -3.07
C ASP A 103 21.76 2.97 -2.04
N VAL A 104 21.83 4.12 -1.38
CA VAL A 104 20.87 4.60 -0.37
C VAL A 104 20.58 6.07 -0.63
N SER A 105 19.31 6.42 -0.79
CA SER A 105 18.88 7.79 -1.08
C SER A 105 17.61 8.18 -0.33
N ILE A 106 17.29 9.49 -0.33
CA ILE A 106 16.00 9.97 0.19
C ILE A 106 14.92 9.57 -0.80
N ALA A 107 13.83 8.98 -0.29
CA ALA A 107 12.71 8.59 -1.13
C ALA A 107 12.01 9.82 -1.72
N LEU A 108 11.70 9.75 -3.01
CA LEU A 108 10.91 10.75 -3.73
C LEU A 108 9.44 10.28 -3.85
N VAL A 109 8.58 11.09 -4.46
CA VAL A 109 7.20 10.67 -4.74
C VAL A 109 7.20 9.43 -5.64
N GLU A 110 8.12 9.41 -6.61
CA GLU A 110 8.35 8.25 -7.45
C GLU A 110 8.65 7.02 -6.64
N SER A 111 9.38 7.11 -5.51
CA SER A 111 9.68 5.99 -4.63
C SER A 111 8.45 5.33 -4.02
N LEU A 112 7.40 6.09 -3.80
CA LEU A 112 6.13 5.58 -3.27
C LEU A 112 5.14 5.21 -4.38
N TRP A 113 5.38 5.62 -5.62
CA TRP A 113 4.53 5.28 -6.76
C TRP A 113 4.79 3.84 -7.25
N THR A 114 3.76 2.99 -7.21
CA THR A 114 3.88 1.56 -7.55
C THR A 114 3.24 1.18 -8.90
N ASP A 115 2.48 2.08 -9.50
CA ASP A 115 1.95 1.92 -10.86
C ASP A 115 2.96 2.39 -11.93
N PRO A 116 2.69 2.19 -13.24
CA PRO A 116 3.59 2.65 -14.30
C PRO A 116 3.98 4.13 -14.16
N PRO A 117 5.26 4.51 -14.35
CA PRO A 117 5.71 5.89 -14.22
C PRO A 117 4.99 6.88 -15.14
N SER A 118 4.47 6.40 -16.28
CA SER A 118 3.68 7.19 -17.22
C SER A 118 2.32 7.64 -16.67
N MET A 119 1.85 7.03 -15.59
CA MET A 119 0.58 7.37 -14.93
C MET A 119 0.77 8.29 -13.72
N LEU A 120 2.02 8.57 -13.33
CA LEU A 120 2.32 9.54 -12.28
C LEU A 120 1.71 10.91 -12.70
N PRO A 121 0.97 11.61 -11.82
CA PRO A 121 0.39 12.90 -12.18
C PRO A 121 1.46 13.89 -12.66
N GLU A 122 1.05 14.80 -13.53
CA GLU A 122 1.88 15.93 -13.90
C GLU A 122 1.99 16.93 -12.73
N GLN A 123 2.87 17.91 -12.91
CA GLN A 123 3.21 18.88 -11.88
C GLN A 123 1.99 19.59 -11.27
N LYS A 124 1.04 20.03 -12.11
CA LYS A 124 -0.13 20.82 -11.70
C LYS A 124 -1.47 20.17 -12.02
N THR A 125 -1.45 19.03 -12.71
CA THR A 125 -2.66 18.32 -13.12
C THR A 125 -2.97 17.26 -12.07
N ALA A 126 -4.09 17.45 -11.36
CA ALA A 126 -4.53 16.49 -10.36
C ALA A 126 -5.29 15.33 -11.00
N ILE A 127 -5.11 14.13 -10.44
CA ILE A 127 -5.86 12.92 -10.80
C ILE A 127 -6.30 12.22 -9.52
N TRP A 128 -7.26 11.30 -9.63
CA TRP A 128 -7.61 10.42 -8.50
C TRP A 128 -6.48 9.41 -8.25
N ILE A 129 -6.09 9.29 -6.98
CA ILE A 129 -4.95 8.51 -6.51
C ILE A 129 -5.37 7.79 -5.23
N GLU A 130 -5.07 6.52 -5.13
CA GLU A 130 -5.09 5.79 -3.86
C GLU A 130 -3.84 6.14 -3.05
N ALA A 131 -4.03 6.83 -1.94
CA ALA A 131 -3.00 6.99 -0.92
C ALA A 131 -3.07 5.81 0.03
N TRP A 132 -2.06 4.94 -0.05
CA TRP A 132 -1.91 3.81 0.86
C TRP A 132 -1.14 4.27 2.08
N LEU A 133 -1.72 4.02 3.24
CA LEU A 133 -1.25 4.50 4.53
C LEU A 133 -0.85 3.33 5.40
N ARG A 134 0.24 3.48 6.12
CA ARG A 134 0.62 2.67 7.26
C ARG A 134 -0.13 3.17 8.50
N VAL A 135 -0.94 2.29 9.06
CA VAL A 135 -1.74 2.53 10.25
C VAL A 135 -1.48 1.45 11.30
N SER A 136 -1.89 1.71 12.54
CA SER A 136 -1.84 0.78 13.65
C SER A 136 -2.92 -0.32 13.53
N ASP A 137 -2.60 -1.53 14.02
CA ASP A 137 -3.52 -2.69 14.09
C ASP A 137 -4.52 -2.62 15.25
N ASN A 138 -4.97 -1.42 15.55
CA ASN A 138 -5.96 -1.14 16.56
C ASN A 138 -6.96 -0.14 15.98
N GLU A 139 -8.25 -0.48 15.99
CA GLU A 139 -9.31 0.34 15.39
C GLU A 139 -9.36 1.78 15.92
N GLU A 140 -9.14 1.99 17.22
CA GLU A 140 -9.21 3.32 17.83
C GLU A 140 -8.01 4.18 17.38
N SER A 141 -6.80 3.63 17.49
CA SER A 141 -5.59 4.32 17.01
C SER A 141 -5.61 4.55 15.51
N GLN A 142 -6.13 3.60 14.73
CA GLN A 142 -6.28 3.72 13.29
C GLN A 142 -7.19 4.89 12.92
N LYS A 143 -8.33 5.07 13.60
CA LYS A 143 -9.23 6.21 13.35
C LYS A 143 -8.54 7.54 13.61
N GLU A 144 -7.86 7.68 14.73
CA GLU A 144 -7.11 8.91 15.07
C GLU A 144 -6.01 9.23 14.04
N GLU A 145 -5.30 8.20 13.58
CA GLU A 145 -4.27 8.31 12.54
C GLU A 145 -4.87 8.80 11.21
N ILE A 146 -6.02 8.26 10.80
CA ILE A 146 -6.73 8.69 9.58
C ILE A 146 -7.24 10.13 9.71
N GLU A 147 -7.78 10.53 10.86
CA GLU A 147 -8.20 11.92 11.10
C GLU A 147 -7.02 12.90 11.03
N SER A 148 -5.86 12.51 11.56
CA SER A 148 -4.61 13.27 11.42
C SER A 148 -4.15 13.36 9.98
N PHE A 149 -4.31 12.30 9.19
CA PHE A 149 -4.02 12.30 7.77
C PHE A 149 -4.95 13.24 7.00
N TRP A 150 -6.26 13.20 7.22
CA TRP A 150 -7.21 14.13 6.60
C TRP A 150 -6.94 15.59 6.95
N SER A 151 -6.56 15.87 8.19
CA SER A 151 -6.14 17.21 8.61
C SER A 151 -4.90 17.69 7.82
N THR A 152 -4.01 16.76 7.46
CA THR A 152 -2.85 17.04 6.60
C THR A 152 -3.28 17.36 5.17
N LEU A 153 -4.21 16.56 4.60
CA LEU A 153 -4.75 16.81 3.27
C LEU A 153 -5.42 18.20 3.19
N GLN A 154 -6.24 18.55 4.18
CA GLN A 154 -6.89 19.85 4.26
C GLN A 154 -5.87 21.00 4.32
N SER A 155 -4.78 20.84 5.09
CA SER A 155 -3.73 21.87 5.17
C SER A 155 -2.98 22.10 3.86
N ILE A 156 -2.92 21.08 2.99
CA ILE A 156 -2.27 21.15 1.67
C ILE A 156 -3.27 21.59 0.59
N GLY A 157 -4.58 21.49 0.86
CA GLY A 157 -5.64 21.75 -0.11
C GLY A 157 -5.86 20.57 -1.08
N ILE A 158 -5.69 19.34 -0.60
CA ILE A 158 -5.97 18.12 -1.36
C ILE A 158 -7.40 17.68 -1.09
N GLU A 159 -8.20 17.50 -2.14
CA GLU A 159 -9.53 16.91 -2.03
C GLU A 159 -9.41 15.39 -1.79
N ALA A 160 -10.25 14.85 -0.90
CA ALA A 160 -10.32 13.43 -0.61
C ALA A 160 -11.77 12.95 -0.53
N LYS A 161 -12.00 11.67 -0.85
CA LYS A 161 -13.29 11.04 -0.56
C LYS A 161 -13.43 10.84 0.96
N PRO A 162 -14.66 10.94 1.49
CA PRO A 162 -14.91 10.83 2.94
C PRO A 162 -14.70 9.41 3.49
N ASN A 163 -14.78 8.40 2.61
CA ASN A 163 -14.61 7.00 2.99
C ASN A 163 -13.16 6.56 2.78
N TYR A 164 -12.72 5.60 3.61
CA TYR A 164 -11.46 4.91 3.46
C TYR A 164 -11.67 3.40 3.61
N LEU A 165 -10.76 2.61 3.03
CA LEU A 165 -10.70 1.17 3.27
C LEU A 165 -9.65 0.90 4.33
N ALA A 166 -9.95 0.04 5.30
CA ALA A 166 -9.04 -0.32 6.38
C ALA A 166 -8.68 -1.81 6.36
N PHE A 167 -7.42 -2.06 6.71
CA PHE A 167 -6.79 -3.36 6.92
C PHE A 167 -5.96 -3.28 8.21
N PRO A 168 -5.56 -4.42 8.81
CA PRO A 168 -4.78 -4.46 10.06
C PRO A 168 -3.61 -3.46 10.12
N GLU A 169 -2.81 -3.32 9.06
CA GLU A 169 -1.67 -2.38 9.07
C GLU A 169 -1.69 -1.39 7.90
N ARG A 170 -2.81 -1.33 7.17
CA ARG A 170 -2.95 -0.50 5.99
C ARG A 170 -4.30 0.18 5.93
N ALA A 171 -4.33 1.39 5.42
CA ALA A 171 -5.56 2.05 5.03
C ALA A 171 -5.41 2.69 3.66
N ILE A 172 -6.49 2.79 2.92
CA ILE A 172 -6.52 3.38 1.58
C ILE A 172 -7.48 4.55 1.60
N VAL A 173 -6.97 5.73 1.26
CA VAL A 173 -7.75 6.95 1.11
C VAL A 173 -7.66 7.42 -0.33
N LEU A 174 -8.80 7.66 -0.97
CA LEU A 174 -8.83 8.18 -2.33
C LEU A 174 -8.69 9.71 -2.32
N ILE A 175 -7.63 10.22 -2.94
CA ILE A 175 -7.27 11.65 -2.98
C ILE A 175 -7.21 12.16 -4.42
N TYR A 176 -7.55 13.43 -4.63
CA TYR A 176 -7.41 14.10 -5.92
C TYR A 176 -6.23 15.06 -5.85
N ALA A 177 -5.08 14.65 -6.38
CA ALA A 177 -3.81 15.33 -6.15
C ALA A 177 -2.93 15.42 -7.40
N SER A 178 -2.23 16.56 -7.55
CA SER A 178 -1.13 16.72 -8.51
C SER A 178 0.20 16.26 -7.92
N ARG A 179 1.25 16.14 -8.76
CA ARG A 179 2.58 15.80 -8.28
C ARG A 179 3.14 16.80 -7.26
N GLU A 180 2.88 18.10 -7.41
CA GLU A 180 3.27 19.12 -6.41
C GLU A 180 2.67 18.83 -5.04
N GLN A 181 1.40 18.46 -5.02
CA GLN A 181 0.68 18.13 -3.79
C GLN A 181 1.18 16.83 -3.17
N LEU A 182 1.49 15.80 -3.98
CA LEU A 182 2.11 14.57 -3.48
C LEU A 182 3.48 14.83 -2.84
N VAL A 183 4.29 15.73 -3.41
CA VAL A 183 5.57 16.14 -2.80
C VAL A 183 5.32 16.80 -1.45
N GLN A 184 4.33 17.70 -1.32
CA GLN A 184 3.99 18.30 -0.03
C GLN A 184 3.51 17.24 0.97
N LEU A 185 2.68 16.30 0.51
CA LEU A 185 2.17 15.22 1.34
C LEU A 185 3.29 14.32 1.87
N LEU A 186 4.25 13.98 1.01
CA LEU A 186 5.45 13.22 1.38
C LEU A 186 6.25 13.90 2.48
N ILE A 187 6.38 15.22 2.42
CA ILE A 187 7.13 15.99 3.42
C ILE A 187 6.33 16.17 4.73
N SER A 188 5.00 16.15 4.66
CA SER A 188 4.13 16.46 5.80
C SER A 188 3.56 15.23 6.53
N SER A 189 3.57 14.04 5.93
CA SER A 189 2.98 12.81 6.50
C SER A 189 4.02 11.72 6.77
N ASP A 190 3.93 11.09 7.95
CA ASP A 190 4.72 9.90 8.35
C ASP A 190 4.04 8.57 8.01
N MET A 191 2.82 8.64 7.47
CA MET A 191 1.94 7.49 7.30
C MET A 191 1.97 6.92 5.89
N LEU A 192 2.66 7.53 4.93
CA LEU A 192 2.59 7.06 3.54
C LEU A 192 3.28 5.70 3.40
N ALA A 193 2.66 4.80 2.64
CA ALA A 193 3.24 3.52 2.27
C ALA A 193 3.42 3.44 0.75
N GLU A 194 2.39 3.78 -0.02
CA GLU A 194 2.37 3.73 -1.47
C GLU A 194 1.39 4.76 -2.07
N PHE A 195 1.56 5.03 -3.35
CA PHE A 195 0.60 5.73 -4.21
C PHE A 195 0.31 4.89 -5.44
N ARG A 196 -0.98 4.81 -5.77
CA ARG A 196 -1.49 4.12 -6.96
C ARG A 196 -2.50 4.99 -7.66
N VAL A 197 -2.66 4.83 -8.97
CA VAL A 197 -3.74 5.47 -9.71
C VAL A 197 -5.06 5.03 -9.10
N GLY A 198 -5.93 5.99 -8.82
CA GLY A 198 -7.29 5.71 -8.39
C GLY A 198 -8.03 4.97 -9.50
N GLN A 199 -8.25 3.68 -9.32
CA GLN A 199 -9.12 2.94 -10.22
C GLN A 199 -10.56 3.36 -9.91
N GLU A 200 -11.26 3.95 -10.88
CA GLU A 200 -12.71 4.03 -10.79
C GLU A 200 -13.26 2.60 -10.88
N ALA A 201 -13.49 1.98 -9.73
CA ALA A 201 -13.89 0.57 -9.62
C ALA A 201 -15.30 0.23 -10.19
N SER A 202 -15.91 1.11 -10.99
CA SER A 202 -17.30 0.88 -11.44
C SER A 202 -17.68 1.48 -12.78
N GLY A 203 -16.97 2.47 -13.33
CA GLY A 203 -17.39 3.17 -14.55
C GLY A 203 -17.48 2.29 -15.81
N PHE A 204 -16.66 1.23 -15.87
CA PHE A 204 -16.66 0.31 -17.01
C PHE A 204 -17.86 -0.67 -17.00
N TRP A 205 -18.33 -1.08 -15.81
CA TRP A 205 -19.38 -2.10 -15.68
C TRP A 205 -20.80 -1.52 -15.60
N THR A 206 -20.94 -0.26 -15.20
CA THR A 206 -22.26 0.37 -14.98
C THR A 206 -22.90 0.96 -16.23
N ASN A 207 -22.18 1.03 -17.36
CA ASN A 207 -22.69 1.62 -18.62
C ASN A 207 -23.00 0.59 -19.72
N GLU A 208 -22.84 -0.70 -19.47
CA GLU A 208 -23.03 -1.75 -20.47
C GLU A 208 -24.48 -2.25 -20.49
N SER A 209 -25.01 -2.48 -21.68
CA SER A 209 -26.40 -2.90 -21.84
C SER A 209 -26.61 -4.31 -21.29
N SER A 210 -27.81 -4.62 -20.79
CA SER A 210 -28.16 -5.95 -20.26
C SER A 210 -27.95 -7.09 -21.29
N ILE A 211 -27.88 -6.75 -22.59
CA ILE A 211 -27.67 -7.68 -23.70
C ILE A 211 -26.19 -8.08 -23.80
N ASP A 212 -25.27 -7.14 -23.60
CA ASP A 212 -23.83 -7.37 -23.73
C ASP A 212 -23.29 -8.16 -22.51
N GLN A 213 -23.83 -7.89 -21.32
CA GLN A 213 -23.51 -8.65 -20.10
C GLN A 213 -23.87 -10.15 -20.24
N ALA A 214 -25.02 -10.46 -20.85
CA ALA A 214 -25.43 -11.84 -21.08
C ALA A 214 -24.52 -12.56 -22.10
N GLN A 215 -24.01 -11.85 -23.12
CA GLN A 215 -23.06 -12.42 -24.07
C GLN A 215 -21.72 -12.76 -23.42
N TRP A 216 -21.22 -11.89 -22.55
CA TRP A 216 -19.97 -12.15 -21.82
C TRP A 216 -20.08 -13.30 -20.82
N VAL A 217 -21.21 -13.42 -20.13
CA VAL A 217 -21.49 -14.57 -19.26
C VAL A 217 -21.43 -15.88 -20.06
N ASN A 218 -22.09 -15.92 -21.21
CA ASN A 218 -22.10 -17.12 -22.07
C ASN A 218 -20.71 -17.42 -22.67
N ASP A 219 -19.96 -16.42 -23.12
CA ASP A 219 -18.59 -16.59 -23.61
C ASP A 219 -17.68 -17.16 -22.51
N LEU A 220 -17.73 -16.59 -21.31
CA LEU A 220 -16.91 -17.03 -20.19
C LEU A 220 -17.26 -18.47 -19.77
N LEU A 221 -18.55 -18.82 -19.73
CA LEU A 221 -18.99 -20.19 -19.50
C LEU A 221 -18.46 -21.16 -20.54
N SER A 222 -18.44 -20.77 -21.82
CA SER A 222 -17.96 -21.62 -22.91
C SER A 222 -16.46 -21.93 -22.81
N ARG A 223 -15.68 -21.06 -22.16
CA ARG A 223 -14.24 -21.21 -21.94
C ARG A 223 -13.88 -21.82 -20.58
N LEU A 224 -14.87 -22.05 -19.72
CA LEU A 224 -14.66 -22.54 -18.37
C LEU A 224 -14.21 -24.01 -18.39
N ASN A 225 -13.06 -24.30 -17.78
CA ASN A 225 -12.59 -25.67 -17.57
C ASN A 225 -12.49 -25.93 -16.06
N ILE A 226 -13.52 -26.58 -15.50
CA ILE A 226 -13.58 -26.88 -14.07
C ILE A 226 -12.92 -28.21 -13.78
N GLN A 227 -11.90 -28.18 -12.92
CA GLN A 227 -11.25 -29.39 -12.42
C GLN A 227 -11.53 -29.56 -10.93
N SER A 228 -11.86 -30.78 -10.52
CA SER A 228 -11.97 -31.11 -9.11
C SER A 228 -10.60 -30.98 -8.43
N SER A 229 -10.53 -30.18 -7.36
CA SER A 229 -9.33 -29.99 -6.56
C SER A 229 -9.63 -30.11 -5.07
N ASN A 230 -8.62 -30.46 -4.29
CA ASN A 230 -8.68 -30.46 -2.82
C ASN A 230 -8.48 -29.06 -2.22
N VAL A 231 -8.19 -28.05 -3.05
CA VAL A 231 -8.10 -26.65 -2.63
C VAL A 231 -9.49 -26.12 -2.28
N LYS A 232 -9.61 -25.50 -1.11
CA LYS A 232 -10.83 -24.82 -0.66
C LYS A 232 -10.53 -23.33 -0.48
N VAL A 233 -11.38 -22.48 -1.05
CA VAL A 233 -11.34 -21.03 -0.87
C VAL A 233 -12.52 -20.66 0.01
N CYS A 234 -12.27 -20.01 1.15
CA CYS A 234 -13.30 -19.49 2.02
C CYS A 234 -13.39 -17.97 1.79
N ILE A 235 -14.60 -17.49 1.52
CA ILE A 235 -14.89 -16.07 1.32
C ILE A 235 -15.86 -15.68 2.44
N LEU A 236 -15.48 -14.68 3.25
CA LEU A 236 -16.33 -14.11 4.29
C LEU A 236 -16.87 -12.78 3.78
N ASP A 237 -18.14 -12.77 3.40
CA ASP A 237 -18.83 -11.61 2.83
C ASP A 237 -20.30 -11.60 3.33
N SER A 238 -21.07 -10.61 2.89
CA SER A 238 -22.50 -10.40 3.12
C SER A 238 -23.41 -11.51 2.59
N GLY A 239 -22.92 -12.37 1.71
CA GLY A 239 -23.65 -13.48 1.12
C GLY A 239 -23.12 -13.83 -0.27
N VAL A 240 -23.75 -14.80 -0.91
CA VAL A 240 -23.43 -15.14 -2.31
C VAL A 240 -24.68 -15.58 -3.05
N ASN A 241 -24.94 -15.00 -4.22
CA ASN A 241 -25.98 -15.49 -5.10
C ASN A 241 -25.48 -16.73 -5.87
N ASN A 242 -25.57 -17.89 -5.23
CA ASN A 242 -25.19 -19.17 -5.83
C ASN A 242 -26.06 -19.58 -7.05
N GLY A 243 -27.18 -18.90 -7.28
CA GLY A 243 -28.03 -19.05 -8.47
C GLY A 243 -27.49 -18.32 -9.71
N HIS A 244 -26.42 -17.53 -9.58
CA HIS A 244 -25.79 -16.87 -10.72
C HIS A 244 -25.09 -17.87 -11.64
N GLN A 245 -25.29 -17.75 -12.96
CA GLN A 245 -24.84 -18.74 -13.95
C GLN A 245 -23.33 -19.03 -13.91
N LEU A 246 -22.50 -18.04 -13.55
CA LEU A 246 -21.04 -18.21 -13.42
C LEU A 246 -20.60 -18.87 -12.11
N ILE A 247 -21.43 -18.84 -11.07
CA ILE A 247 -21.09 -19.32 -9.72
C ILE A 247 -21.63 -20.74 -9.50
N GLN A 248 -22.83 -21.02 -10.02
CA GLN A 248 -23.48 -22.33 -9.96
C GLN A 248 -22.55 -23.52 -10.30
N PRO A 249 -21.63 -23.44 -11.28
CA PRO A 249 -20.76 -24.56 -11.62
C PRO A 249 -19.67 -24.87 -10.59
N VAL A 250 -19.31 -23.91 -9.73
CA VAL A 250 -18.16 -24.00 -8.82
C VAL A 250 -18.54 -23.97 -7.33
N LEU A 251 -19.75 -23.50 -7.00
CA LEU A 251 -20.22 -23.38 -5.63
C LEU A 251 -21.50 -24.20 -5.41
N ASN A 252 -21.38 -25.26 -4.61
CA ASN A 252 -22.54 -26.04 -4.17
C ASN A 252 -23.25 -25.33 -3.01
N ASN A 253 -24.58 -25.37 -3.00
CA ASN A 253 -25.44 -24.75 -1.97
C ASN A 253 -25.06 -25.18 -0.55
N GLN A 254 -24.61 -26.42 -0.36
CA GLN A 254 -24.19 -26.95 0.94
C GLN A 254 -22.95 -26.25 1.53
N ASN A 255 -22.18 -25.54 0.70
CA ASN A 255 -20.99 -24.79 1.12
C ASN A 255 -21.29 -23.31 1.37
N CYS A 256 -22.54 -22.86 1.20
CA CYS A 256 -22.97 -21.54 1.58
C CYS A 256 -23.33 -21.58 3.07
N LEU A 257 -22.42 -21.10 3.92
CA LEU A 257 -22.57 -21.14 5.37
C LEU A 257 -22.86 -19.73 5.89
N THR A 258 -23.71 -19.64 6.91
CA THR A 258 -23.96 -18.39 7.64
C THR A 258 -23.57 -18.57 9.10
N VAL A 259 -23.01 -17.52 9.69
CA VAL A 259 -22.60 -17.52 11.11
C VAL A 259 -23.83 -17.54 12.02
N GLU A 260 -24.94 -16.96 11.57
CA GLU A 260 -26.20 -16.85 12.30
C GLU A 260 -27.34 -17.40 11.44
N PRO A 261 -27.97 -18.54 11.79
CA PRO A 261 -28.98 -19.21 10.95
C PRO A 261 -30.17 -18.32 10.56
N SER A 262 -30.46 -17.29 11.34
CA SER A 262 -31.54 -16.33 11.07
C SER A 262 -31.24 -15.33 9.94
N TRP A 263 -29.99 -15.23 9.45
CA TRP A 263 -29.59 -14.29 8.39
C TRP A 263 -29.82 -14.82 6.97
N GLY A 264 -30.03 -16.13 6.80
CA GLY A 264 -29.99 -16.77 5.49
C GLY A 264 -28.56 -16.84 4.93
N THR A 265 -28.44 -17.35 3.69
CA THR A 265 -27.16 -17.47 2.96
C THR A 265 -27.10 -16.56 1.73
N ASP A 266 -28.23 -15.97 1.37
CA ASP A 266 -28.39 -15.12 0.20
C ASP A 266 -28.05 -13.68 0.56
N ASP A 267 -27.58 -12.90 -0.41
CA ASP A 267 -27.25 -11.48 -0.21
C ASP A 267 -28.55 -10.69 0.05
N HIS A 268 -28.73 -10.23 1.30
CA HIS A 268 -29.98 -9.65 1.79
C HIS A 268 -29.80 -8.27 2.44
N ALA A 269 -28.61 -7.69 2.39
CA ALA A 269 -28.39 -6.38 2.99
C ALA A 269 -29.11 -5.29 2.15
N SER A 270 -30.24 -4.80 2.68
CA SER A 270 -30.97 -3.66 2.13
C SER A 270 -30.09 -2.42 2.18
N GLY A 271 -29.40 -2.13 1.08
CA GLY A 271 -28.45 -1.03 0.95
C GLY A 271 -27.01 -1.43 0.67
N SER A 272 -26.70 -2.73 0.59
CA SER A 272 -25.36 -3.23 0.23
C SER A 272 -25.45 -4.00 -1.08
N GLY A 273 -25.56 -3.27 -2.19
CA GLY A 273 -25.29 -3.83 -3.51
C GLY A 273 -23.79 -4.09 -3.67
N HIS A 274 -23.29 -5.16 -3.05
CA HIS A 274 -21.98 -5.75 -3.36
C HIS A 274 -22.09 -7.18 -3.92
N GLY A 275 -23.28 -7.80 -3.90
CA GLY A 275 -23.65 -8.86 -4.82
C GLY A 275 -24.30 -8.32 -6.09
N TRP A 276 -23.56 -8.39 -7.20
CA TRP A 276 -23.99 -8.43 -8.60
C TRP A 276 -25.46 -8.06 -8.90
N ASN A 277 -25.65 -6.95 -9.61
CA ASN A 277 -26.93 -6.33 -9.99
C ASN A 277 -28.03 -7.31 -10.48
N ARG A 278 -29.29 -6.95 -10.17
CA ARG A 278 -30.51 -7.47 -10.81
C ARG A 278 -30.47 -7.40 -12.34
#